data_AF-A0AAN8XDU1-F1
#
_entry.id   AF-A0AAN8XDU1-F1
#
_cell.length_a   1.000
_cell.length_b   1.000
_cell.length_c   1.000
_cell.angle_alpha   90.00
_cell.angle_beta   90.00
_cell.angle_gamma   90.00
#
_symmetry.space_group_name_H-M   'P 1'
#
loop_
_entity.id
_entity.type
_entity.pdbx_description
1 polymer ?
#
loop_
_entity_poly.entity_id
_entity_poly.type
_entity_poly.pdbx_seq_one_letter_code
_entity_poly.pdbx_strand_id
1 'polypeptide(L)'
;MKRRLLVMVCFVVHFILLCETNVSNSYALLYDGGLKVTASYTLYNTGSILSCAAICYGKPGCWLFTWDAVSKECQLLDFLNAVVITESAPSTLRTYYANSVRGKKIVRTPSQSSWTGNNNTCANMGGRLFLPEDNTYCYILNHIVGVNHVHIGLWRYPSDVTVWYNMDGQTTFPSLNWGSGQPNNCLGSQYYGSCHNGKAGDVPPNSITYGICDI
;
A
#
# COMPACT_ATOMS: atom_id res chain seq x y z
N MET A 1 -37.27 -4.10 50.56
CA MET A 1 -37.40 -4.00 49.10
C MET A 1 -36.52 -2.84 48.59
N LYS A 2 -35.20 -3.04 48.47
CA LYS A 2 -34.22 -2.04 47.98
C LYS A 2 -32.86 -2.74 47.97
N ARG A 3 -32.41 -3.27 46.83
CA ARG A 3 -31.03 -3.74 46.51
C ARG A 3 -31.03 -4.65 45.27
N ARG A 4 -31.45 -4.15 44.10
CA ARG A 4 -31.25 -4.85 42.81
C ARG A 4 -31.15 -3.88 41.61
N LEU A 5 -30.53 -2.71 41.77
CA LEU A 5 -30.45 -1.73 40.69
C LEU A 5 -29.08 -1.03 40.57
N LEU A 6 -27.98 -1.72 40.90
CA LEU A 6 -26.64 -1.11 40.84
C LEU A 6 -25.56 -1.98 40.18
N VAL A 7 -25.92 -3.05 39.47
CA VAL A 7 -24.94 -3.95 38.83
C VAL A 7 -24.95 -3.84 37.30
N MET A 8 -25.98 -3.22 36.70
CA MET A 8 -26.15 -3.21 35.25
C MET A 8 -25.56 -1.96 34.56
N VAL A 9 -25.15 -0.94 35.31
CA VAL A 9 -24.59 0.30 34.73
C VAL A 9 -23.07 0.21 34.51
N CYS A 10 -22.34 -0.57 35.32
CA CYS A 10 -20.88 -0.70 35.16
C CYS A 10 -20.47 -1.54 33.94
N PHE A 11 -21.28 -2.54 33.53
CA PHE A 11 -20.94 -3.39 32.38
C PHE A 11 -21.11 -2.67 31.03
N VAL A 12 -22.06 -1.75 30.93
CA VAL A 12 -22.28 -0.99 29.69
C VAL A 12 -21.18 0.06 29.49
N VAL A 13 -20.69 0.69 30.57
CA VAL A 13 -19.60 1.67 30.49
C VAL A 13 -18.25 1.01 30.17
N HIS A 14 -18.02 -0.24 30.62
CA HIS A 14 -16.80 -0.98 30.26
C HIS A 14 -16.82 -1.52 28.81
N PHE A 15 -18.00 -1.77 28.23
CA PHE A 15 -18.10 -2.19 26.83
C PHE A 15 -18.05 -1.01 25.84
N ILE A 16 -18.48 0.19 26.26
CA ILE A 16 -18.40 1.39 25.39
C ILE A 16 -16.95 1.91 25.28
N LEU A 17 -16.09 1.65 26.26
CA LEU A 17 -14.65 1.97 26.20
C LEU A 17 -13.79 0.95 25.44
N LEU A 18 -14.38 -0.14 24.93
CA LEU A 18 -13.68 -1.13 24.09
C LEU A 18 -14.06 -1.03 22.61
N CYS A 19 -14.83 0.00 22.24
CA CYS A 19 -15.02 0.39 20.85
C CYS A 19 -14.16 1.63 20.52
N GLU A 20 -12.93 1.70 21.04
CA GLU A 20 -11.86 2.23 20.22
C GLU A 20 -11.74 1.27 19.06
N THR A 21 -12.42 1.61 17.96
CA THR A 21 -12.21 0.97 16.69
C THR A 21 -10.70 0.97 16.46
N ASN A 22 -10.08 -0.21 16.60
CA ASN A 22 -8.71 -0.51 16.21
C ASN A 22 -8.58 -0.39 14.68
N VAL A 23 -9.07 0.70 14.09
CA VAL A 23 -8.54 1.20 12.84
C VAL A 23 -7.23 1.84 13.25
N SER A 24 -6.20 1.01 13.44
CA SER A 24 -4.87 1.50 13.71
C SER A 24 -4.53 2.49 12.61
N ASN A 25 -4.23 3.74 12.98
CA ASN A 25 -3.69 4.77 12.08
C ASN A 25 -2.40 4.23 11.44
N SER A 26 -2.54 3.52 10.32
CA SER A 26 -1.50 2.63 9.78
C SER A 26 -0.98 3.21 8.50
N TYR A 27 0.33 3.32 8.38
CA TYR A 27 0.98 3.87 7.20
C TYR A 27 2.15 2.98 6.79
N ALA A 28 2.48 3.05 5.49
CA ALA A 28 3.68 2.46 4.94
C ALA A 28 4.65 3.53 4.48
N LEU A 29 5.94 3.33 4.77
CA LEU A 29 6.99 4.16 4.19
C LEU A 29 7.11 3.83 2.69
N LEU A 30 6.94 4.85 1.86
CA LEU A 30 7.16 4.73 0.43
C LEU A 30 8.61 5.15 0.14
N TYR A 31 9.40 4.21 -0.37
CA TYR A 31 10.77 4.46 -0.85
C TYR A 31 11.73 5.09 0.18
N ASP A 32 12.73 4.31 0.60
CA ASP A 32 13.79 4.79 1.49
C ASP A 32 15.08 5.17 0.75
N GLY A 33 14.93 5.91 -0.36
CA GLY A 33 16.01 6.19 -1.31
C GLY A 33 16.27 7.66 -1.61
N GLY A 34 15.74 8.59 -0.80
CA GLY A 34 15.93 10.03 -0.99
C GLY A 34 15.05 10.67 -2.07
N LEU A 35 14.04 9.95 -2.57
CA LEU A 35 13.05 10.45 -3.53
C LEU A 35 11.88 11.11 -2.79
N LYS A 36 11.42 12.26 -3.27
CA LYS A 36 10.23 12.96 -2.77
C LYS A 36 9.10 12.86 -3.79
N VAL A 37 7.89 12.50 -3.33
CA VAL A 37 6.69 12.77 -4.13
C VAL A 37 6.33 14.24 -3.96
N THR A 38 6.26 14.98 -5.07
CA THR A 38 5.83 16.37 -5.07
C THR A 38 4.41 16.45 -5.60
N ALA A 39 3.55 17.12 -4.85
CA ALA A 39 2.19 17.42 -5.25
C ALA A 39 1.81 18.78 -4.67
N SER A 40 0.68 19.34 -5.08
CA SER A 40 0.01 20.33 -4.24
C SER A 40 -0.26 19.70 -2.86
N TYR A 41 -0.05 20.47 -1.79
CA TYR A 41 -0.20 19.94 -0.45
C TYR A 41 -0.87 20.92 0.50
N THR A 42 -1.48 20.36 1.56
CA THR A 42 -1.91 21.12 2.73
C THR A 42 -0.96 20.83 3.88
N LEU A 43 -0.45 21.88 4.51
CA LEU A 43 0.50 21.77 5.62
C LEU A 43 -0.24 21.67 6.97
N TYR A 44 0.23 20.76 7.81
CA TYR A 44 -0.21 20.60 9.20
C TYR A 44 0.99 20.49 10.12
N ASN A 45 0.91 21.07 11.31
CA ASN A 45 1.84 20.79 12.39
C ASN A 45 1.21 19.75 13.30
N THR A 46 1.78 18.55 13.33
CA THR A 46 1.13 17.37 13.91
C THR A 46 1.87 16.80 15.11
N GLY A 47 3.13 17.20 15.33
CA GLY A 47 4.01 16.71 16.39
C GLY A 47 4.45 15.24 16.23
N SER A 48 3.69 14.42 15.49
CA SER A 48 3.97 12.99 15.28
C SER A 48 3.50 12.51 13.91
N ILE A 49 4.18 11.49 13.40
CA ILE A 49 3.79 10.82 12.15
C ILE A 49 2.43 10.13 12.25
N LEU A 50 2.08 9.58 13.43
CA LEU A 50 0.79 8.93 13.65
C LEU A 50 -0.37 9.94 13.54
N SER A 51 -0.18 11.15 14.07
CA SER A 51 -1.13 12.24 13.92
C SER A 51 -1.28 12.64 12.45
N CYS A 52 -0.18 12.70 11.70
CA CYS A 52 -0.22 12.99 10.26
C CYS A 52 -1.01 11.92 9.47
N ALA A 53 -0.74 10.64 9.74
CA ALA A 53 -1.47 9.52 9.14
C ALA A 53 -2.96 9.57 9.49
N ALA A 54 -3.30 9.87 10.75
CA ALA A 54 -4.69 9.98 11.20
C ALA A 54 -5.46 11.11 10.48
N ILE A 55 -4.84 12.28 10.29
CA ILE A 55 -5.45 13.38 9.54
C ILE A 55 -5.64 12.98 8.08
N CYS A 56 -4.65 12.32 7.46
CA CYS A 56 -4.79 11.84 6.09
C CYS A 56 -5.93 10.82 5.97
N TYR A 57 -5.98 9.83 6.85
CA TYR A 57 -7.05 8.82 6.87
C TYR A 57 -8.45 9.45 7.01
N GLY A 58 -8.57 10.48 7.86
CA GLY A 58 -9.83 11.21 8.05
C GLY A 58 -10.21 12.16 6.89
N LYS A 59 -9.32 12.39 5.92
CA LYS A 59 -9.53 13.30 4.79
C LYS A 59 -9.86 12.50 3.53
N PRO A 60 -11.11 12.58 3.00
CA PRO A 60 -11.46 11.92 1.75
C PRO A 60 -10.47 12.26 0.62
N GLY A 61 -9.96 11.23 -0.05
CA GLY A 61 -8.99 11.36 -1.14
C GLY A 61 -7.54 11.58 -0.71
N CYS A 62 -7.23 11.61 0.59
CA CYS A 62 -5.84 11.61 1.05
C CYS A 62 -5.30 10.19 1.15
N TRP A 63 -4.36 9.88 0.26
CA TRP A 63 -3.68 8.58 0.22
C TRP A 63 -2.21 8.69 0.61
N LEU A 64 -1.64 9.88 0.43
CA LEU A 64 -0.22 10.16 0.54
C LEU A 64 0.01 11.35 1.45
N PHE A 65 1.04 11.26 2.27
CA PHE A 65 1.53 12.39 3.03
C PHE A 65 3.05 12.36 3.13
N THR A 66 3.67 13.51 3.33
CA THR A 66 5.04 13.59 3.80
C THR A 66 5.06 13.94 5.27
N TRP A 67 6.07 13.44 5.98
CA TRP A 67 6.33 13.82 7.36
C TRP A 67 7.82 14.06 7.55
N ASP A 68 8.14 15.19 8.18
CA ASP A 68 9.52 15.56 8.53
C ASP A 68 9.78 15.26 10.00
N ALA A 69 10.81 14.45 10.26
CA ALA A 69 11.15 14.03 11.61
C ALA A 69 11.72 15.15 12.49
N VAL A 70 12.25 16.22 11.90
CA VAL A 70 12.86 17.36 12.58
C VAL A 70 11.86 18.50 12.75
N SER A 71 11.27 19.01 11.67
CA SER A 71 10.31 20.13 11.75
C SER A 71 8.95 19.71 12.30
N LYS A 72 8.65 18.40 12.33
CA LYS A 72 7.34 17.82 12.71
C LYS A 72 6.20 18.25 11.79
N GLU A 73 6.54 18.76 10.62
CA GLU A 73 5.59 19.16 9.60
C GLU A 73 5.05 17.93 8.85
N CYS A 74 3.75 17.99 8.59
CA CYS A 74 2.99 17.01 7.85
C CYS A 74 2.44 17.69 6.59
N GLN A 75 2.73 17.14 5.41
CA GLN A 75 2.19 17.65 4.15
C GLN A 75 1.23 16.59 3.61
N LEU A 76 -0.07 16.85 3.61
CA LEU A 76 -1.04 15.98 2.96
C LEU A 76 -1.01 16.27 1.46
N LEU A 77 -0.63 15.28 0.67
CA LEU A 77 -0.45 15.44 -0.77
C LEU A 77 -1.79 15.27 -1.48
N ASP A 78 -2.07 16.16 -2.44
CA ASP A 78 -3.16 16.00 -3.38
C ASP A 78 -2.78 14.93 -4.41
N PHE A 79 -3.42 13.77 -4.28
CA PHE A 79 -3.11 12.59 -5.07
C PHE A 79 -3.35 12.79 -6.58
N LEU A 80 -4.30 13.64 -6.97
CA LEU A 80 -4.58 13.90 -8.39
C LEU A 80 -3.42 14.63 -9.09
N ASN A 81 -2.60 15.32 -8.30
CA ASN A 81 -1.46 16.12 -8.76
C ASN A 81 -0.12 15.54 -8.30
N ALA A 82 -0.09 14.29 -7.82
CA ALA A 82 1.13 13.65 -7.36
C ALA A 82 2.04 13.32 -8.55
N VAL A 83 3.15 14.06 -8.65
CA VAL A 83 4.23 13.82 -9.59
C VAL A 83 5.44 13.31 -8.79
N VAL A 84 6.01 12.19 -9.20
CA VAL A 84 7.34 11.84 -8.72
C VAL A 84 8.35 12.72 -9.42
N ILE A 85 9.02 13.51 -8.61
CA ILE A 85 10.24 14.16 -9.03
C ILE A 85 11.38 13.43 -8.33
N THR A 86 12.34 12.98 -9.11
CA THR A 86 13.66 12.57 -8.61
C THR A 86 14.43 13.82 -8.18
N GLU A 87 13.97 14.48 -7.13
CA GLU A 87 14.66 15.58 -6.46
C GLU A 87 15.20 15.08 -5.12
N SER A 88 16.31 15.65 -4.67
CA SER A 88 16.85 15.38 -3.34
C SER A 88 15.89 15.94 -2.28
N ALA A 89 15.19 15.06 -1.56
CA ALA A 89 14.48 15.45 -0.35
C ALA A 89 15.47 15.85 0.76
N PRO A 90 15.10 16.73 1.71
CA PRO A 90 15.79 16.79 2.99
C PRO A 90 15.91 15.38 3.59
N SER A 91 17.07 15.06 4.18
CA SER A 91 17.34 13.71 4.71
C SER A 91 16.37 13.27 5.82
N THR A 92 15.56 14.19 6.33
CA THR A 92 14.56 14.03 7.40
C THR A 92 13.14 13.87 6.89
N LEU A 93 12.87 14.22 5.63
CA LEU A 93 11.56 14.16 5.02
C LEU A 93 11.36 12.80 4.38
N ARG A 94 10.21 12.17 4.65
CA ARG A 94 9.81 10.88 4.06
C ARG A 94 8.38 10.95 3.56
N THR A 95 8.08 10.17 2.53
CA THR A 95 6.73 10.03 1.97
C THR A 95 6.11 8.73 2.45
N TYR A 96 4.84 8.78 2.84
CA TYR A 96 4.11 7.65 3.39
C TYR A 96 2.77 7.49 2.68
N TYR A 97 2.30 6.25 2.65
CA TYR A 97 0.96 5.90 2.23
C TYR A 97 0.09 5.62 3.46
N ALA A 98 -1.05 6.30 3.57
CA ALA A 98 -1.85 6.37 4.80
C ALA A 98 -2.83 5.21 5.03
N ASN A 99 -2.99 4.30 4.07
CA ASN A 99 -3.97 3.21 4.13
C ASN A 99 -3.30 1.83 4.01
N SER A 100 -2.11 1.66 4.59
CA SER A 100 -1.38 0.39 4.59
C SER A 100 -1.28 -0.17 5.99
N VAL A 101 -1.19 -1.50 6.12
CA VAL A 101 -0.76 -2.16 7.35
C VAL A 101 0.50 -1.49 7.95
N ARG A 102 0.44 -1.21 9.25
CA ARG A 102 1.41 -0.42 10.00
C ARG A 102 2.81 -1.02 9.90
N GLY A 103 3.79 -0.19 9.59
CA GLY A 103 5.20 -0.55 9.67
C GLY A 103 5.77 -1.25 8.42
N LYS A 104 4.95 -1.47 7.39
CA LYS A 104 5.46 -1.95 6.10
C LYS A 104 6.27 -0.87 5.40
N LYS A 105 7.35 -1.27 4.73
CA LYS A 105 8.13 -0.42 3.84
C LYS A 105 8.01 -0.96 2.42
N ILE A 106 7.58 -0.11 1.50
CA ILE A 106 7.42 -0.48 0.10
C ILE A 106 8.66 -0.08 -0.68
N VAL A 107 9.31 -1.05 -1.33
CA VAL A 107 10.58 -0.88 -2.05
C VAL A 107 10.52 -1.52 -3.42
N ARG A 108 11.11 -0.88 -4.44
CA ARG A 108 11.29 -1.49 -5.76
C ARG A 108 12.52 -2.39 -5.76
N THR A 109 12.46 -3.52 -6.47
CA THR A 109 13.65 -4.34 -6.74
C THR A 109 14.75 -3.52 -7.43
N PRO A 110 16.04 -3.82 -7.20
CA PRO A 110 17.15 -3.07 -7.79
C PRO A 110 17.25 -3.28 -9.32
N SER A 111 16.77 -4.40 -9.83
CA SER A 111 16.79 -4.75 -11.25
C SER A 111 15.46 -5.35 -11.71
N GLN A 112 15.26 -5.37 -13.03
CA GLN A 112 14.15 -6.07 -13.65
C GLN A 112 14.42 -7.57 -13.68
N SER A 113 13.38 -8.37 -13.48
CA SER A 113 13.45 -9.83 -13.53
C SER A 113 12.08 -10.42 -13.86
N SER A 114 12.02 -11.75 -13.97
CA SER A 114 10.74 -12.46 -14.01
C SER A 114 9.96 -12.27 -12.71
N TRP A 115 8.68 -12.63 -12.71
CA TRP A 115 7.89 -12.59 -11.47
C TRP A 115 8.55 -13.41 -10.35
N THR A 116 8.98 -14.64 -10.65
CA THR A 116 9.71 -15.50 -9.71
C THR A 116 11.03 -14.88 -9.26
N GLY A 117 11.78 -14.25 -10.17
CA GLY A 117 13.05 -13.59 -9.85
C GLY A 117 12.86 -12.39 -8.91
N ASN A 118 11.83 -11.58 -9.14
CA ASN A 118 11.47 -10.49 -8.25
C ASN A 118 10.98 -11.00 -6.90
N ASN A 119 10.19 -12.09 -6.88
CA ASN A 119 9.77 -12.71 -5.63
C ASN A 119 10.96 -13.16 -4.78
N ASN A 120 11.94 -13.84 -5.39
CA ASN A 120 13.16 -14.25 -4.70
C ASN A 120 13.97 -13.05 -4.21
N THR A 121 13.99 -11.96 -4.98
CA THR A 121 14.68 -10.73 -4.60
C THR A 121 14.01 -10.08 -3.38
N CYS A 122 12.69 -9.98 -3.36
CA CYS A 122 11.96 -9.47 -2.18
C CYS A 122 12.17 -10.36 -0.94
N ALA A 123 12.18 -11.68 -1.11
CA ALA A 123 12.52 -12.63 -0.05
C ALA A 123 13.93 -12.40 0.52
N ASN A 124 14.93 -12.20 -0.36
CA ASN A 124 16.31 -11.88 0.05
C ASN A 124 16.43 -10.52 0.76
N MET A 125 15.50 -9.61 0.53
CA MET A 125 15.40 -8.33 1.23
C MET A 125 14.64 -8.43 2.58
N GLY A 126 14.24 -9.64 2.98
CA GLY A 126 13.51 -9.88 4.23
C GLY A 126 11.99 -9.69 4.12
N GLY A 127 11.44 -9.62 2.90
CA GLY A 127 10.01 -9.42 2.68
C GLY A 127 9.47 -10.29 1.56
N ARG A 128 8.49 -9.78 0.82
CA ARG A 128 7.82 -10.51 -0.28
C ARG A 128 7.29 -9.54 -1.33
N LEU A 129 6.77 -10.06 -2.44
CA LEU A 129 6.09 -9.20 -3.40
C LEU A 129 4.84 -8.59 -2.76
N PHE A 130 4.74 -7.28 -2.89
CA PHE A 130 3.68 -6.46 -2.33
C PHE A 130 2.33 -6.81 -2.96
N LEU A 131 1.33 -7.09 -2.14
CA LEU A 131 -0.07 -7.22 -2.56
C LEU A 131 -0.79 -5.87 -2.38
N PRO A 132 -1.26 -5.22 -3.46
CA PRO A 132 -2.12 -4.05 -3.35
C PRO A 132 -3.38 -4.33 -2.52
N GLU A 133 -3.62 -3.51 -1.49
CA GLU A 133 -4.74 -3.69 -0.56
C GLU A 133 -6.04 -3.00 -1.07
N ASP A 134 -5.93 -2.09 -2.06
CA ASP A 134 -7.06 -1.42 -2.68
C ASP A 134 -6.84 -1.07 -4.17
N ASN A 135 -7.89 -0.52 -4.79
CA ASN A 135 -7.94 -0.15 -6.20
C ASN A 135 -7.07 1.08 -6.57
N THR A 136 -6.53 1.79 -5.58
CA THR A 136 -5.76 3.02 -5.76
C THR A 136 -4.27 2.73 -5.82
N TYR A 137 -3.82 1.61 -5.23
CA TYR A 137 -2.42 1.23 -5.19
C TYR A 137 -1.74 1.10 -6.55
N CYS A 138 -2.33 0.46 -7.56
CA CYS A 138 -1.64 0.36 -8.85
C CYS A 138 -1.39 1.74 -9.47
N TYR A 139 -2.35 2.68 -9.31
CA TYR A 139 -2.16 4.06 -9.73
C TYR A 139 -1.04 4.73 -8.94
N ILE A 140 -1.02 4.56 -7.62
CA ILE A 140 0.04 5.07 -6.74
C ILE A 140 1.39 4.53 -7.18
N LEU A 141 1.52 3.21 -7.39
CA LEU A 141 2.77 2.60 -7.81
C LEU A 141 3.24 3.15 -9.16
N ASN A 142 2.33 3.32 -10.12
CA ASN A 142 2.66 3.92 -11.42
C ASN A 142 3.29 5.31 -11.28
N HIS A 143 2.71 6.16 -10.42
CA HIS A 143 3.18 7.52 -10.23
C HIS A 143 4.40 7.60 -9.31
N ILE A 144 4.45 6.78 -8.24
CA ILE A 144 5.45 6.83 -7.16
C ILE A 144 6.75 6.08 -7.50
N VAL A 145 6.63 4.96 -8.20
CA VAL A 145 7.76 4.08 -8.50
C VAL A 145 8.43 4.50 -9.83
N GLY A 146 7.77 5.40 -10.58
CA GLY A 146 8.26 5.92 -11.86
C GLY A 146 8.37 4.84 -12.94
N VAL A 147 7.53 3.81 -12.85
CA VAL A 147 7.55 2.66 -13.76
C VAL A 147 6.13 2.30 -14.16
N ASN A 148 5.94 2.23 -15.48
CA ASN A 148 4.63 1.97 -16.08
C ASN A 148 4.20 0.51 -15.97
N HIS A 149 5.07 -0.38 -15.49
CA HIS A 149 4.80 -1.81 -15.35
C HIS A 149 5.61 -2.40 -14.19
N VAL A 150 4.98 -3.09 -13.24
CA VAL A 150 5.67 -3.77 -12.11
C VAL A 150 4.97 -5.06 -11.69
N HIS A 151 5.74 -6.03 -11.22
CA HIS A 151 5.22 -7.23 -10.58
C HIS A 151 4.71 -6.96 -9.14
N ILE A 152 3.60 -7.60 -8.80
CA ILE A 152 2.94 -7.56 -7.48
C ILE A 152 2.70 -8.98 -6.96
N GLY A 153 2.40 -9.10 -5.67
CA GLY A 153 2.26 -10.35 -4.92
C GLY A 153 0.95 -11.11 -5.18
N LEU A 154 0.64 -11.30 -6.46
CA LEU A 154 -0.51 -12.05 -6.95
C LEU A 154 -0.06 -13.17 -7.87
N TRP A 155 -0.62 -14.36 -7.68
CA TRP A 155 -0.38 -15.51 -8.54
C TRP A 155 -1.60 -16.44 -8.57
N ARG A 156 -1.63 -17.36 -9.54
CA ARG A 156 -2.66 -18.41 -9.64
C ARG A 156 -2.08 -19.70 -10.19
N TYR A 157 -2.75 -20.82 -9.95
CA TYR A 157 -2.32 -22.11 -10.49
C TYR A 157 -2.64 -22.22 -11.98
N PRO A 158 -1.75 -22.81 -12.80
CA PRO A 158 -2.07 -23.11 -14.21
C PRO A 158 -3.30 -24.02 -14.39
N SER A 159 -3.57 -24.89 -13.41
CA SER A 159 -4.72 -25.78 -13.39
C SER A 159 -6.03 -25.10 -12.98
N ASP A 160 -5.96 -23.94 -12.35
CA ASP A 160 -7.13 -23.16 -11.92
C ASP A 160 -6.86 -21.66 -12.09
N VAL A 161 -7.23 -21.16 -13.26
CA VAL A 161 -7.03 -19.76 -13.62
C VAL A 161 -8.11 -18.83 -13.06
N THR A 162 -9.08 -19.37 -12.33
CA THR A 162 -10.21 -18.60 -11.79
C THR A 162 -9.94 -18.05 -10.40
N VAL A 163 -8.97 -18.63 -9.68
CA VAL A 163 -8.65 -18.28 -8.30
C VAL A 163 -7.28 -17.62 -8.22
N TRP A 164 -7.23 -16.44 -7.61
CA TRP A 164 -5.99 -15.74 -7.31
C TRP A 164 -5.58 -15.95 -5.86
N TYR A 165 -4.27 -15.95 -5.63
CA TYR A 165 -3.64 -16.18 -4.35
C TYR A 165 -2.67 -15.05 -4.04
N ASN A 166 -2.60 -14.69 -2.76
CA ASN A 166 -1.56 -13.82 -2.24
C ASN A 166 -0.28 -14.63 -1.97
N MET A 167 0.77 -13.94 -1.50
CA MET A 167 2.04 -14.56 -1.17
C MET A 167 1.98 -15.51 0.05
N ASP A 168 0.90 -15.50 0.83
CA ASP A 168 0.64 -16.45 1.92
C ASP A 168 -0.13 -17.70 1.46
N GLY A 169 -0.46 -17.79 0.17
CA GLY A 169 -1.27 -18.88 -0.38
C GLY A 169 -2.76 -18.79 0.00
N GLN A 170 -3.21 -17.64 0.52
CA GLN A 170 -4.63 -17.41 0.78
C GLN A 170 -5.32 -16.93 -0.49
N THR A 171 -6.50 -17.48 -0.75
CA THR A 171 -7.34 -17.03 -1.85
C THR A 171 -7.70 -15.56 -1.65
N THR A 172 -7.48 -14.76 -2.67
CA THR A 172 -7.79 -13.34 -2.66
C THR A 172 -8.42 -12.96 -3.99
N PHE A 173 -9.52 -12.23 -3.93
CA PHE A 173 -9.94 -11.39 -5.05
C PHE A 173 -9.79 -9.97 -4.54
N PRO A 174 -8.57 -9.43 -4.54
CA PRO A 174 -8.40 -8.07 -4.06
C PRO A 174 -9.26 -7.21 -4.99
N SER A 175 -9.97 -6.24 -4.40
CA SER A 175 -10.76 -5.25 -5.13
C SER A 175 -9.80 -4.33 -5.90
N LEU A 176 -9.08 -4.90 -6.86
CA LEU A 176 -8.11 -4.22 -7.68
C LEU A 176 -8.80 -3.55 -8.84
N ASN A 177 -8.21 -2.44 -9.23
CA ASN A 177 -8.60 -1.71 -10.43
C ASN A 177 -8.03 -2.43 -11.65
N TRP A 178 -8.62 -3.57 -12.01
CA TRP A 178 -8.21 -4.32 -13.20
C TRP A 178 -8.32 -3.45 -14.45
N GLY A 179 -7.38 -3.64 -15.37
CA GLY A 179 -7.45 -3.08 -16.70
C GLY A 179 -8.70 -3.57 -17.42
N SER A 180 -9.15 -2.82 -18.43
CA SER A 180 -10.28 -3.25 -19.24
C SER A 180 -10.02 -4.64 -19.83
N GLY A 181 -10.92 -5.59 -19.54
CA GLY A 181 -10.82 -6.99 -19.97
C GLY A 181 -9.89 -7.86 -19.14
N GLN A 182 -9.28 -7.35 -18.07
CA GLN A 182 -8.36 -8.11 -17.21
C GLN A 182 -9.07 -8.71 -15.98
N PRO A 183 -8.56 -9.81 -15.41
CA PRO A 183 -7.52 -10.67 -15.98
C PRO A 183 -8.05 -11.45 -17.20
N ASN A 184 -7.29 -11.54 -18.29
CA ASN A 184 -7.76 -12.18 -19.54
C ASN A 184 -7.10 -13.52 -19.85
N ASN A 185 -6.07 -13.91 -19.10
CA ASN A 185 -5.29 -15.12 -19.36
C ASN A 185 -4.86 -15.24 -20.83
N CYS A 186 -4.34 -14.16 -21.41
CA CYS A 186 -3.93 -14.11 -22.80
C CYS A 186 -3.02 -15.30 -23.15
N LEU A 187 -3.38 -16.02 -24.22
CA LEU A 187 -2.69 -17.22 -24.69
C LEU A 187 -2.61 -18.36 -23.66
N GLY A 188 -3.46 -18.35 -22.63
CA GLY A 188 -3.52 -19.40 -21.61
C GLY A 188 -2.25 -19.52 -20.78
N SER A 189 -1.49 -18.44 -20.58
CA SER A 189 -0.17 -18.50 -19.94
C SER A 189 0.13 -17.37 -18.95
N GLN A 190 -0.90 -16.64 -18.48
CA GLN A 190 -0.71 -15.52 -17.56
C GLN A 190 -1.11 -15.92 -16.14
N TYR A 191 -0.13 -16.14 -15.28
CA TYR A 191 -0.37 -16.73 -13.95
C TYR A 191 0.01 -15.80 -12.80
N TYR A 192 0.48 -14.60 -13.13
CA TYR A 192 1.03 -13.67 -12.16
C TYR A 192 0.42 -12.29 -12.31
N GLY A 193 0.35 -11.54 -11.21
CA GLY A 193 -0.18 -10.18 -11.21
C GLY A 193 0.89 -9.14 -11.47
N SER A 194 0.48 -8.08 -12.15
CA SER A 194 1.26 -6.86 -12.34
C SER A 194 0.37 -5.62 -12.22
N CYS A 195 0.98 -4.46 -11.95
CA CYS A 195 0.36 -3.17 -12.19
C CYS A 195 0.94 -2.60 -13.49
N HIS A 196 0.08 -2.20 -14.43
CA HIS A 196 0.43 -1.57 -15.70
C HIS A 196 -0.41 -0.31 -15.93
N ASN A 197 0.23 0.84 -16.17
CA ASN A 197 -0.43 2.14 -16.37
C ASN A 197 -1.51 2.46 -15.31
N GLY A 198 -1.20 2.18 -14.04
CA GLY A 198 -2.10 2.43 -12.93
C GLY A 198 -3.22 1.42 -12.73
N LYS A 199 -3.27 0.34 -13.53
CA LYS A 199 -4.29 -0.72 -13.46
C LYS A 199 -3.66 -2.07 -13.18
N ALA A 200 -4.39 -2.99 -12.56
CA ALA A 200 -3.95 -4.37 -12.39
C ALA A 200 -4.13 -5.18 -13.69
N GLY A 201 -3.24 -6.13 -13.93
CA GLY A 201 -3.33 -7.05 -15.07
C GLY A 201 -2.55 -8.33 -14.83
N ASP A 202 -2.90 -9.39 -15.55
CA ASP A 202 -2.18 -10.66 -15.50
C ASP A 202 -1.05 -10.72 -16.53
N VAL A 203 0.05 -11.36 -16.14
CA VAL A 203 1.28 -11.46 -16.95
C VAL A 203 1.82 -12.88 -17.00
N PRO A 204 2.53 -13.23 -18.09
CA PRO A 204 3.14 -14.55 -18.21
C PRO A 204 4.41 -14.68 -17.36
N PRO A 205 4.87 -15.91 -17.06
CA PRO A 205 6.08 -16.18 -16.28
C PRO A 205 7.36 -15.50 -16.79
N ASN A 206 7.43 -15.28 -18.10
CA ASN A 206 8.58 -14.66 -18.78
C ASN A 206 8.48 -13.13 -18.89
N SER A 207 7.45 -12.50 -18.34
CA SER A 207 7.39 -11.04 -18.26
C SER A 207 8.57 -10.52 -17.46
N ILE A 208 9.33 -9.56 -18.00
CA ILE A 208 10.49 -8.96 -17.35
C ILE A 208 10.16 -7.53 -16.96
N THR A 209 10.13 -7.25 -15.67
CA THR A 209 9.99 -5.90 -15.13
C THR A 209 10.48 -5.84 -13.68
N TYR A 210 10.43 -4.67 -13.04
CA TYR A 210 10.71 -4.51 -11.61
C TYR A 210 9.62 -5.14 -10.74
N GLY A 211 9.97 -5.56 -9.54
CA GLY A 211 9.04 -5.96 -8.50
C GLY A 211 8.84 -4.87 -7.47
N ILE A 212 7.69 -4.87 -6.82
CA ILE A 212 7.46 -4.09 -5.61
C ILE A 212 7.45 -5.05 -4.42
N CYS A 213 8.28 -4.77 -3.42
CA CYS A 213 8.39 -5.54 -2.21
C CYS A 213 7.71 -4.83 -1.04
N ASP A 214 7.01 -5.57 -0.17
CA ASP A 214 6.77 -5.15 1.23
C ASP A 214 7.80 -5.82 2.13
N ILE A 215 8.59 -4.99 2.83
CA ILE A 215 9.60 -5.39 3.81
C ILE A 215 9.30 -4.76 5.18
#